data_AF-A0A4S2D7N6-F1
#
_entry.id   AF-A0A4S2D7N6-F1
#
_cell.length_a   1.000
_cell.length_b   1.000
_cell.length_c   1.000
_cell.angle_alpha   90.00
_cell.angle_beta   90.00
_cell.angle_gamma   90.00
#
_symmetry.space_group_name_H-M   'P 1'
#
loop_
_entity.id
_entity.type
_entity.pdbx_description
1 polymer ?
#
loop_
_entity_poly.entity_id
_entity_poly.type
_entity_poly.pdbx_seq_one_letter_code
_entity_poly.pdbx_strand_id
1 'polypeptide(L)'
;MSTTSKLRRDIRRRRETQAANREQAQASPVEPHAELRDQQRTLLAGIVRRDGEWVLGMDGRIAGQTASAARVLALIMQAAELHERQGTPVRLVYSDALKDAAHAEAKADGKDFDQYKVDFAASLKASAQA
;
A
#
# COMPACT_ATOMS: atom_id res chain seq x y z
N MET A 1 33.60 -8.83 -12.65
CA MET A 1 33.04 -8.60 -11.29
C MET A 1 31.71 -9.32 -11.16
N SER A 2 31.60 -10.26 -10.21
CA SER A 2 30.50 -11.24 -10.14
C SER A 2 29.16 -10.67 -9.62
N THR A 3 28.07 -11.06 -10.28
CA THR A 3 26.65 -10.71 -10.05
C THR A 3 26.16 -11.04 -8.64
N THR A 4 26.72 -12.08 -8.02
CA THR A 4 26.41 -12.55 -6.65
C THR A 4 26.81 -11.56 -5.55
N SER A 5 27.78 -10.66 -5.80
CA SER A 5 28.20 -9.64 -4.83
C SER A 5 27.34 -8.36 -4.88
N LYS A 6 26.58 -8.14 -5.96
CA LYS A 6 25.58 -7.05 -6.02
C LYS A 6 24.30 -7.45 -5.30
N LEU A 7 23.82 -8.69 -5.51
CA LEU A 7 22.63 -9.22 -4.82
C LEU A 7 22.78 -9.18 -3.28
N ARG A 8 23.92 -9.63 -2.75
CA ARG A 8 24.15 -9.65 -1.29
C ARG A 8 24.19 -8.24 -0.67
N ARG A 9 24.74 -7.26 -1.39
CA ARG A 9 24.76 -5.86 -0.94
C ARG A 9 23.37 -5.23 -0.97
N ASP A 10 22.56 -5.53 -1.99
CA ASP A 10 21.19 -5.04 -2.10
C ASP A 10 20.30 -5.62 -0.98
N ILE A 11 20.43 -6.92 -0.71
CA ILE A 11 19.73 -7.59 0.40
C ILE A 11 20.14 -7.01 1.75
N ARG A 12 21.43 -6.73 1.98
CA ARG A 12 21.90 -6.13 3.23
C ARG A 12 21.35 -4.71 3.42
N ARG A 13 21.42 -3.89 2.38
CA ARG A 13 20.87 -2.52 2.39
C ARG A 13 19.35 -2.52 2.61
N ARG A 14 18.62 -3.46 1.99
CA ARG A 14 17.19 -3.68 2.24
C ARG A 14 16.92 -4.05 3.69
N ARG A 15 17.68 -4.98 4.27
CA ARG A 15 17.53 -5.39 5.68
C ARG A 15 17.86 -4.27 6.67
N GLU A 16 18.92 -3.51 6.42
CA GLU A 16 19.30 -2.35 7.24
C GLU A 16 18.21 -1.27 7.21
N THR A 17 17.59 -1.04 6.04
CA THR A 17 16.46 -0.09 5.95
C THR A 17 15.18 -0.62 6.61
N GLN A 18 14.92 -1.94 6.50
CA GLN A 18 13.80 -2.59 7.18
C GLN A 18 13.91 -2.52 8.71
N ALA A 19 15.13 -2.59 9.25
CA ALA A 19 15.37 -2.47 10.69
C ALA A 19 15.05 -1.06 11.20
N ALA A 20 15.53 -0.01 10.51
CA ALA A 20 15.29 1.38 10.89
C ALA A 20 13.79 1.75 10.91
N ASN A 21 13.00 1.25 9.94
CA ASN A 21 11.56 1.48 9.93
C ASN A 21 10.80 0.63 10.97
N ARG A 22 11.30 -0.55 11.33
CA ARG A 22 10.75 -1.32 12.47
C ARG A 22 10.97 -0.57 13.78
N GLU A 23 12.11 0.07 13.96
CA GLU A 23 12.40 0.88 15.16
C GLU A 23 11.49 2.11 15.24
N GLN A 24 11.13 2.74 14.11
CA GLN A 24 10.15 3.84 14.06
C GLN A 24 8.68 3.39 14.18
N ALA A 25 8.40 2.11 13.96
CA ALA A 25 7.06 1.51 14.11
C ALA A 25 6.74 1.08 15.56
N GLN A 26 7.69 1.17 16.50
CA GLN A 26 7.51 0.72 17.89
C GLN A 26 6.77 1.71 18.82
N ALA A 27 6.27 2.84 18.31
CA ALA A 27 5.74 3.92 19.16
C ALA A 27 4.20 3.98 19.29
N SER A 28 3.42 3.09 18.67
CA SER A 28 1.96 2.98 18.90
C SER A 28 1.43 1.65 18.36
N PRO A 29 0.29 1.14 18.86
CA PRO A 29 -0.32 -0.08 18.32
C PRO A 29 -0.69 0.16 16.86
N VAL A 30 0.14 -0.35 15.97
CA VAL A 30 -0.07 -0.30 14.52
C VAL A 30 -1.13 -1.34 14.19
N GLU A 31 -2.34 -0.90 13.88
CA GLU A 31 -3.41 -1.79 13.41
C GLU A 31 -3.21 -2.06 11.91
N PRO A 32 -2.88 -3.30 11.51
CA PRO A 32 -2.77 -3.64 10.10
C PRO A 32 -4.16 -3.74 9.49
N HIS A 33 -4.42 -2.95 8.45
CA HIS A 33 -5.72 -2.86 7.81
C HIS A 33 -5.75 -3.39 6.38
N ALA A 34 -4.61 -3.45 5.70
CA ALA A 34 -4.50 -4.19 4.44
C ALA A 34 -3.09 -4.71 4.21
N GLU A 35 -2.99 -5.81 3.47
CA GLU A 35 -1.73 -6.40 3.04
C GLU A 35 -1.86 -6.90 1.60
N LEU A 36 -0.93 -6.50 0.76
CA LEU A 36 -0.74 -7.00 -0.60
C LEU A 36 0.48 -7.91 -0.61
N ARG A 37 0.28 -9.18 -0.93
CA ARG A 37 1.35 -10.20 -0.92
C ARG A 37 1.47 -10.90 -2.26
N ASP A 38 2.67 -11.27 -2.67
CA ASP A 38 2.90 -12.14 -3.83
C ASP A 38 2.60 -13.62 -3.49
N GLN A 39 2.76 -14.51 -4.48
CA GLN A 39 2.64 -15.97 -4.29
C GLN A 39 3.65 -16.53 -3.27
N GLN A 40 4.82 -15.92 -3.16
CA GLN A 40 5.87 -16.28 -2.20
C GLN A 40 5.57 -15.76 -0.78
N ARG A 41 4.41 -15.11 -0.59
CA ARG A 41 3.97 -14.45 0.65
C ARG A 41 4.83 -13.26 1.06
N THR A 42 5.63 -12.72 0.14
CA THR A 42 6.37 -11.48 0.30
C THR A 42 5.38 -10.33 0.38
N LEU A 43 5.51 -9.48 1.40
CA LEU A 43 4.69 -8.27 1.52
C LEU A 43 5.19 -7.23 0.52
N LEU A 44 4.36 -6.90 -0.47
CA LEU A 44 4.63 -5.89 -1.48
C LEU A 44 4.20 -4.50 -0.96
N ALA A 45 2.99 -4.44 -0.42
CA ALA A 45 2.43 -3.23 0.18
C ALA A 45 1.55 -3.57 1.39
N GLY A 46 1.38 -2.62 2.30
CA GLY A 46 0.48 -2.75 3.44
C GLY A 46 -0.10 -1.41 3.84
N ILE A 47 -1.31 -1.42 4.40
CA ILE A 47 -1.97 -0.24 4.96
C ILE A 47 -2.05 -0.44 6.46
N VAL A 48 -1.63 0.59 7.18
CA VAL A 48 -1.76 0.64 8.63
C VAL A 48 -2.40 1.95 9.05
N ARG A 49 -3.04 1.96 10.21
CA ARG A 49 -3.56 3.19 10.81
C ARG A 49 -2.64 3.64 11.92
N ARG A 50 -2.18 4.88 11.86
CA ARG A 50 -1.27 5.49 12.84
C ARG A 50 -1.71 6.91 13.13
N ASP A 51 -1.88 7.25 14.41
CA ASP A 51 -2.26 8.60 14.85
C ASP A 51 -3.52 9.14 14.16
N GLY A 52 -4.45 8.24 13.79
CA GLY A 52 -5.68 8.58 13.07
C GLY A 52 -5.54 8.66 11.55
N GLU A 53 -4.32 8.66 11.01
CA GLU A 53 -4.02 8.68 9.57
C GLU A 53 -3.85 7.28 8.98
N TRP A 54 -4.19 7.15 7.71
CA TRP A 54 -3.91 5.95 6.92
C TRP A 54 -2.54 6.05 6.29
N VAL A 55 -1.69 5.07 6.57
CA VAL A 55 -0.32 5.01 6.08
C VAL A 55 -0.18 3.82 5.14
N LEU A 56 0.22 4.11 3.90
CA LEU A 56 0.60 3.10 2.92
C LEU A 56 2.10 2.81 3.05
N GLY A 57 2.43 1.58 3.43
CA GLY A 57 3.78 1.05 3.36
C GLY A 57 4.00 0.24 2.08
N MET A 58 5.15 0.38 1.43
CA MET A 58 5.61 -0.47 0.33
C MET A 58 7.04 -0.93 0.61
N ASP A 59 7.35 -2.21 0.41
CA ASP A 59 8.69 -2.80 0.64
C ASP A 59 9.29 -2.49 2.04
N GLY A 60 8.43 -2.36 3.06
CA GLY A 60 8.84 -2.00 4.42
C GLY A 60 9.22 -0.52 4.61
N ARG A 61 8.82 0.36 3.69
CA ARG A 61 8.95 1.83 3.78
C ARG A 61 7.59 2.50 3.70
N ILE A 62 7.45 3.66 4.34
CA ILE A 62 6.26 4.50 4.15
C ILE A 62 6.34 5.10 2.75
N ALA A 63 5.37 4.74 1.91
CA ALA A 63 5.22 5.28 0.57
C ALA A 63 4.36 6.55 0.55
N GLY A 64 3.42 6.67 1.50
CA GLY A 64 2.59 7.85 1.66
C GLY A 64 1.66 7.73 2.87
N GLN A 65 1.15 8.87 3.30
CA GLN A 65 0.12 8.98 4.34
C GLN A 65 -1.05 9.81 3.81
N THR A 66 -2.26 9.50 4.28
CA THR A 66 -3.48 10.17 3.88
C THR A 66 -4.54 10.06 4.97
N ALA A 67 -5.33 11.11 5.16
CA ALA A 67 -6.51 11.06 6.03
C ALA A 67 -7.67 10.26 5.39
N SER A 68 -7.65 10.11 4.06
CA SER A 68 -8.70 9.45 3.28
C SER A 68 -8.52 7.92 3.24
N ALA A 69 -9.52 7.20 3.76
CA ALA A 69 -9.63 5.74 3.70
C ALA A 69 -9.92 5.29 2.27
N ALA A 70 -10.80 6.01 1.57
CA ALA A 70 -11.16 5.70 0.19
C ALA A 70 -9.94 5.76 -0.72
N ARG A 71 -9.11 6.79 -0.56
CA ARG A 71 -7.89 6.99 -1.33
C ARG A 71 -6.88 5.87 -1.13
N VAL A 72 -6.58 5.52 0.13
CA VAL A 72 -5.56 4.51 0.43
C VAL A 72 -6.00 3.11 -0.05
N LEU A 73 -7.29 2.79 0.08
CA LEU A 73 -7.84 1.53 -0.41
C LEU A 73 -7.80 1.48 -1.95
N ALA A 74 -8.20 2.55 -2.62
CA ALA A 74 -8.11 2.63 -4.08
C ALA A 74 -6.66 2.49 -4.58
N LEU A 75 -5.69 3.09 -3.88
CA LEU A 75 -4.26 2.96 -4.19
C LEU A 75 -3.76 1.52 -4.12
N ILE A 76 -4.04 0.79 -3.03
CA ILE A 76 -3.54 -0.59 -2.89
C ILE A 76 -4.22 -1.54 -3.87
N MET A 77 -5.49 -1.31 -4.21
CA MET A 77 -6.19 -2.05 -5.26
C MET A 77 -5.58 -1.79 -6.64
N GLN A 78 -5.25 -0.53 -6.96
CA GLN A 78 -4.59 -0.17 -8.21
C GLN A 78 -3.19 -0.79 -8.31
N ALA A 79 -2.45 -0.82 -7.20
CA ALA A 79 -1.15 -1.49 -7.12
C ALA A 79 -1.28 -3.00 -7.35
N ALA A 80 -2.30 -3.64 -6.76
CA ALA A 80 -2.58 -5.06 -6.98
C ALA A 80 -2.85 -5.35 -8.47
N GLU A 81 -3.73 -4.56 -9.10
CA GLU A 81 -4.04 -4.69 -10.52
C GLU A 81 -2.80 -4.49 -11.42
N LEU A 82 -1.93 -3.54 -11.05
CA LEU A 82 -0.68 -3.30 -11.78
C LEU A 82 0.26 -4.51 -11.70
N HIS A 83 0.40 -5.13 -10.53
CA HIS A 83 1.20 -6.35 -10.36
C HIS A 83 0.64 -7.51 -11.17
N GLU A 84 -0.68 -7.74 -11.13
CA GLU A 84 -1.34 -8.76 -11.96
C GLU A 84 -1.08 -8.54 -13.45
N ARG A 85 -1.19 -7.30 -13.93
CA ARG A 85 -0.91 -6.93 -15.34
C ARG A 85 0.56 -7.17 -15.73
N GLN A 86 1.49 -7.07 -14.78
CA GLN A 86 2.90 -7.37 -14.99
C GLN A 86 3.20 -8.88 -14.90
N GLY A 87 2.19 -9.73 -14.73
CA GLY A 87 2.34 -11.18 -14.59
C GLY A 87 2.81 -11.61 -13.20
N THR A 88 2.70 -10.73 -12.20
CA THR A 88 2.96 -11.06 -10.80
C THR A 88 1.63 -11.28 -10.08
N PRO A 89 1.20 -12.55 -9.89
CA PRO A 89 0.00 -12.84 -9.13
C PRO A 89 0.14 -12.40 -7.67
N VAL A 90 -0.84 -11.66 -7.18
CA VAL A 90 -0.88 -11.04 -5.87
C VAL A 90 -2.20 -11.32 -5.16
N ARG A 91 -2.12 -11.36 -3.83
CA ARG A 91 -3.25 -11.50 -2.93
C ARG A 91 -3.36 -10.24 -2.09
N LEU A 92 -4.45 -9.51 -2.30
CA LEU A 92 -4.84 -8.39 -1.46
C LEU A 92 -5.79 -8.88 -0.36
N VAL A 93 -5.45 -8.63 0.88
CA VAL A 93 -6.33 -8.81 2.04
C VAL A 93 -6.53 -7.45 2.69
N TYR A 94 -7.75 -7.09 3.05
CA TYR A 94 -8.06 -5.87 3.77
C TYR A 94 -9.13 -6.12 4.84
N SER A 95 -9.09 -5.30 5.89
CA SER A 95 -10.02 -5.33 7.01
C SER A 95 -11.36 -4.70 6.66
N ASP A 96 -12.42 -5.18 7.29
CA ASP A 96 -13.76 -4.58 7.14
C ASP A 96 -13.77 -3.13 7.62
N ALA A 97 -13.00 -2.77 8.66
CA ALA A 97 -12.88 -1.39 9.12
C ALA A 97 -12.37 -0.41 8.04
N LEU A 98 -11.36 -0.82 7.25
CA LEU A 98 -10.87 -0.01 6.13
C LEU A 98 -11.90 0.06 5.01
N LYS A 99 -12.56 -1.06 4.70
CA LYS A 99 -13.60 -1.13 3.68
C LYS A 99 -14.76 -0.19 4.05
N ASP A 100 -15.28 -0.29 5.27
CA ASP A 100 -16.40 0.50 5.74
C ASP A 100 -16.06 1.99 5.78
N ALA A 101 -14.85 2.35 6.24
CA ALA A 101 -14.39 3.73 6.20
C ALA A 101 -14.29 4.28 4.77
N ALA A 102 -13.76 3.49 3.83
CA ALA A 102 -13.66 3.87 2.42
C ALA A 102 -15.04 4.04 1.77
N HIS A 103 -15.98 3.13 2.04
CA HIS A 103 -17.35 3.23 1.54
C HIS A 103 -18.12 4.40 2.17
N ALA A 104 -17.93 4.65 3.47
CA ALA A 104 -18.55 5.78 4.16
C ALA A 104 -18.05 7.12 3.60
N GLU A 105 -16.76 7.22 3.31
CA GLU A 105 -16.16 8.40 2.70
C GLU A 105 -16.65 8.62 1.27
N ALA A 106 -16.63 7.58 0.41
CA ALA A 106 -17.18 7.70 -0.94
C ALA A 106 -18.66 8.12 -0.92
N LYS A 107 -19.44 7.57 0.01
CA LYS A 107 -20.84 7.93 0.21
C LYS A 107 -21.03 9.36 0.69
N ALA A 108 -20.12 9.88 1.52
CA ALA A 108 -20.12 11.29 1.93
C ALA A 108 -19.88 12.22 0.73
N ASP A 109 -19.09 11.77 -0.25
CA ASP A 109 -18.90 12.44 -1.55
C ASP A 109 -20.07 12.21 -2.53
N GLY A 110 -21.13 11.53 -2.11
CA GLY A 110 -22.31 11.22 -2.94
C GLY A 110 -22.04 10.18 -4.03
N LYS A 111 -20.98 9.38 -3.90
CA LYS A 111 -20.54 8.39 -4.88
C LYS A 111 -20.48 6.99 -4.26
N ASP A 112 -20.61 5.98 -5.09
CA ASP A 112 -20.23 4.63 -4.69
C ASP A 112 -18.71 4.48 -4.73
N PHE A 113 -18.18 3.55 -3.92
CA PHE A 113 -16.74 3.31 -3.87
C PHE A 113 -16.17 2.86 -5.23
N ASP A 114 -16.95 2.13 -6.04
CA ASP A 114 -16.53 1.77 -7.40
C ASP A 114 -16.42 2.99 -8.33
N GLN A 115 -17.33 3.96 -8.20
CA GLN A 115 -17.21 5.23 -8.94
C GLN A 115 -15.99 6.02 -8.46
N TYR A 116 -15.76 6.07 -7.15
CA TYR A 116 -14.57 6.69 -6.57
C TYR A 116 -13.28 6.07 -7.13
N LYS A 117 -13.20 4.73 -7.22
CA LYS A 117 -12.05 4.03 -7.79
C LYS A 117 -11.78 4.42 -9.24
N VAL A 118 -12.83 4.52 -10.06
CA VAL A 118 -12.70 4.92 -11.48
C VAL A 118 -12.17 6.34 -11.59
N ASP A 119 -12.79 7.28 -10.86
CA ASP A 119 -12.39 8.69 -10.84
C ASP A 119 -10.94 8.84 -10.34
N PHE A 120 -10.60 8.09 -9.28
CA PHE A 120 -9.27 8.09 -8.70
C PHE A 120 -8.21 7.54 -9.66
N ALA A 121 -8.48 6.42 -10.32
CA ALA A 121 -7.59 5.83 -11.33
C ALA A 121 -7.39 6.78 -12.53
N ALA A 122 -8.42 7.52 -12.94
CA ALA A 122 -8.32 8.56 -13.96
C ALA A 122 -7.41 9.71 -13.47
N SER A 123 -7.57 10.16 -12.22
CA SER A 123 -6.74 11.21 -11.62
C SER A 123 -5.26 10.84 -11.51
N LEU A 124 -4.95 9.57 -11.20
CA LEU A 124 -3.59 9.05 -11.16
C LEU A 124 -2.93 9.05 -12.54
N LYS A 125 -3.66 8.65 -13.59
CA LYS A 125 -3.14 8.71 -14.97
C LYS A 125 -2.85 10.14 -15.40
N ALA A 126 -3.71 11.08 -15.04
CA ALA A 126 -3.51 12.50 -15.35
C ALA A 126 -2.29 13.08 -14.62
N SER A 127 -2.08 12.70 -13.36
CA SER A 127 -0.94 13.18 -12.55
C SER A 127 0.39 12.50 -12.89
N ALA A 128 0.38 11.29 -13.47
CA ALA A 128 1.59 10.62 -13.97
C ALA A 128 2.04 11.10 -15.36
N GLN A 129 1.20 11.87 -16.08
CA GLN A 129 1.49 12.43 -17.41
C GLN A 129 1.94 13.89 -17.39
N ALA A 130 1.95 14.52 -16.20
CA ALA A 130 2.40 15.90 -15.97
C ALA A 130 3.84 15.92 -15.44
#